data_AF-A0A9X4SEH0-F1
#
_entry.id   AF-A0A9X4SEH0-F1
#
_cell.length_a   1.000
_cell.length_b   1.000
_cell.length_c   1.000
_cell.angle_alpha   90.00
_cell.angle_beta   90.00
_cell.angle_gamma   90.00
#
_symmetry.space_group_name_H-M   'P 1'
#
loop_
_entity.id
_entity.type
_entity.pdbx_description
1 polymer ?
#
loop_
_entity_poly.entity_id
_entity_poly.type
_entity_poly.pdbx_seq_one_letter_code
_entity_poly.pdbx_strand_id
1 'polypeptide(L)'
;MTKHKFLIRFYLLGILEESTSRAEKFGERFGSNDTNIKKNRRTIDKLDDIFNPLTEQVRDLIRLRFVDELEIEDIAEQTGLTYNKVYNLCEDPIRAVKKLAKEHYKK
;
A
#
# COMPACT_ATOMS: atom_id res chain seq x y z
N MET A 1 -7.46 -2.33 -12.21
CA MET A 1 -6.38 -2.28 -11.20
C MET A 1 -6.35 -3.59 -10.40
N THR A 2 -5.19 -4.16 -10.07
CA THR A 2 -5.10 -5.41 -9.28
C THR A 2 -5.51 -5.17 -7.82
N LYS A 3 -6.03 -6.19 -7.12
CA LYS A 3 -6.49 -6.07 -5.72
C LYS A 3 -5.41 -5.54 -4.76
N HIS A 4 -4.16 -5.95 -4.94
CA HIS A 4 -3.04 -5.45 -4.13
C HIS A 4 -2.68 -4.01 -4.48
N LYS A 5 -2.73 -3.59 -5.76
CA LYS A 5 -2.54 -2.17 -6.14
C LYS A 5 -3.57 -1.28 -5.43
N PHE A 6 -4.82 -1.73 -5.36
CA PHE A 6 -5.88 -1.02 -4.63
C PHE A 6 -5.61 -0.92 -3.12
N LEU A 7 -5.21 -2.04 -2.48
CA LEU A 7 -4.85 -2.03 -1.06
C LEU A 7 -3.70 -1.08 -0.76
N ILE A 8 -2.63 -1.09 -1.57
CA ILE A 8 -1.47 -0.20 -1.39
C ILE A 8 -1.89 1.25 -1.54
N ARG A 9 -2.56 1.59 -2.66
CA ARG A 9 -3.00 2.96 -2.95
C ARG A 9 -3.88 3.52 -1.82
N PHE A 10 -4.88 2.75 -1.40
CA PHE A 10 -5.83 3.20 -0.37
C PHE A 10 -5.16 3.35 1.00
N TYR A 11 -4.27 2.42 1.36
CA TYR A 11 -3.50 2.51 2.60
C TYR A 11 -2.61 3.76 2.63
N LEU A 12 -1.86 4.02 1.56
CA LEU A 12 -0.97 5.18 1.47
C LEU A 12 -1.75 6.50 1.44
N LEU A 13 -2.89 6.57 0.73
CA LEU A 13 -3.78 7.73 0.81
C LEU A 13 -4.27 7.99 2.23
N GLY A 14 -4.61 6.94 2.98
CA GLY A 14 -4.98 7.05 4.39
C GLY A 14 -3.85 7.54 5.30
N ILE A 15 -2.58 7.35 4.92
CA ILE A 15 -1.44 7.97 5.59
C ILE A 15 -1.35 9.46 5.24
N LEU A 16 -1.37 9.78 3.94
CA LEU A 16 -1.15 11.14 3.43
C LEU A 16 -2.23 12.14 3.85
N GLU A 17 -3.48 11.70 3.95
CA GLU A 17 -4.61 12.59 4.27
C GLU A 17 -4.78 12.85 5.78
N GLU A 18 -3.86 12.39 6.65
CA GLU A 18 -3.93 12.50 8.13
C GLU A 18 -5.31 12.18 8.72
N SER A 19 -6.10 11.37 8.03
CA SER A 19 -7.48 11.19 8.44
C SER A 19 -7.48 10.34 9.70
N THR A 20 -7.95 10.93 10.77
CA THR A 20 -8.00 10.43 12.15
C THR A 20 -8.79 9.12 12.33
N SER A 21 -9.12 8.41 11.26
CA SER A 21 -9.60 7.04 11.33
C SER A 21 -9.34 6.27 10.04
N ARG A 22 -8.06 5.95 9.81
CA ARG A 22 -7.62 5.04 8.74
C ARG A 22 -8.42 3.73 8.75
N ALA A 23 -8.82 3.25 9.93
CA ALA A 23 -9.64 2.06 10.13
C ALA A 23 -11.13 2.27 9.81
N GLU A 24 -11.77 3.39 10.19
CA GLU A 24 -13.18 3.65 9.84
C GLU A 24 -13.36 3.87 8.35
N LYS A 25 -12.50 4.66 7.69
CA LYS A 25 -12.57 4.84 6.22
C LYS A 25 -12.37 3.52 5.46
N PHE A 26 -11.54 2.61 5.99
CA PHE A 26 -11.39 1.25 5.45
C PHE A 26 -12.66 0.41 5.71
N GLY A 27 -13.26 0.52 6.89
CA GLY A 27 -14.56 -0.08 7.22
C GLY A 27 -15.67 0.36 6.26
N GLU A 28 -15.83 1.65 6.04
CA GLU A 28 -16.83 2.23 5.14
C GLU A 28 -16.67 1.73 3.70
N ARG A 29 -15.43 1.65 3.21
CA ARG A 29 -15.14 1.28 1.81
C ARG A 29 -15.17 -0.22 1.53
N PHE A 30 -14.92 -1.06 2.55
CA PHE A 30 -14.87 -2.53 2.41
C PHE A 30 -16.00 -3.26 3.17
N GLY A 31 -16.95 -2.52 3.75
CA GLY A 31 -18.19 -3.02 4.34
C GLY A 31 -18.25 -2.94 5.87
N SER A 32 -19.36 -2.42 6.38
CA SER A 32 -19.56 -1.96 7.77
C SER A 32 -20.00 -3.04 8.78
N ASN A 33 -19.95 -4.34 8.46
CA ASN A 33 -20.26 -5.38 9.44
C ASN A 33 -19.09 -5.58 10.41
N ASP A 34 -19.36 -5.80 11.70
CA ASP A 34 -18.34 -5.99 12.76
C ASP A 34 -17.24 -7.00 12.43
N THR A 35 -17.59 -8.09 11.74
CA THR A 35 -16.63 -9.09 11.28
C THR A 35 -15.70 -8.54 10.19
N ASN A 36 -16.21 -7.68 9.31
CA ASN A 36 -15.42 -7.01 8.28
C ASN A 36 -14.58 -5.90 8.89
N ILE A 37 -15.10 -5.13 9.86
CA ILE A 37 -14.33 -4.12 10.60
C ILE A 37 -13.11 -4.76 11.30
N LYS A 38 -13.29 -5.87 12.03
CA LYS A 38 -12.17 -6.59 12.66
C LYS A 38 -11.15 -7.13 11.65
N LYS A 39 -11.61 -7.67 10.51
CA LYS A 39 -10.72 -8.13 9.44
C LYS A 39 -9.97 -6.98 8.79
N ASN A 40 -10.63 -5.85 8.57
CA ASN A 40 -10.04 -4.66 7.96
C ASN A 40 -8.98 -4.07 8.88
N ARG A 41 -9.24 -3.98 10.19
CA ARG A 41 -8.23 -3.60 11.19
C ARG A 41 -7.01 -4.51 11.15
N ARG A 42 -7.22 -5.84 11.15
CA ARG A 42 -6.11 -6.80 11.04
C ARG A 42 -5.33 -6.68 9.72
N THR A 43 -6.02 -6.35 8.62
CA THR A 43 -5.36 -6.05 7.34
C THR A 43 -4.51 -4.79 7.43
N ILE A 44 -5.01 -3.74 8.10
CA ILE A 44 -4.25 -2.50 8.34
C ILE A 44 -3.04 -2.77 9.22
N ASP A 45 -3.18 -3.50 10.34
CA ASP A 45 -2.06 -3.84 11.22
C ASP A 45 -0.95 -4.59 10.44
N LYS A 46 -1.34 -5.52 9.56
CA LYS A 46 -0.38 -6.22 8.69
C LYS A 46 0.23 -5.31 7.61
N LEU A 47 -0.46 -4.27 7.16
CA LEU A 47 0.09 -3.28 6.24
C LEU A 47 1.07 -2.36 6.98
N ASP A 48 0.75 -1.97 8.21
CA ASP A 48 1.65 -1.23 9.10
C ASP A 48 2.94 -2.04 9.33
N ASP A 49 2.85 -3.35 9.58
CA ASP A 49 4.00 -4.25 9.71
C ASP A 49 4.88 -4.29 8.43
N ILE A 50 4.29 -4.10 7.25
CA ILE A 50 5.01 -4.09 5.96
C ILE A 50 5.64 -2.73 5.70
N PHE A 51 4.91 -1.63 5.94
CA PHE A 51 5.30 -0.30 5.47
C PHE A 51 6.00 0.56 6.52
N ASN A 52 5.73 0.39 7.81
CA ASN A 52 6.36 1.19 8.86
C ASN A 52 7.88 0.98 9.00
N PRO A 53 8.43 -0.25 8.81
CA PRO A 53 9.88 -0.46 8.85
C PRO A 53 10.63 0.09 7.64
N LEU A 54 9.93 0.48 6.56
CA LEU A 54 10.57 0.94 5.34
C LEU A 54 11.19 2.32 5.54
N THR A 55 12.33 2.56 4.88
CA THR A 55 12.94 3.88 4.84
C THR A 55 12.02 4.88 4.17
N GLU A 56 12.20 6.17 4.47
CA GLU A 56 11.45 7.27 3.84
C GLU A 56 11.57 7.20 2.30
N GLN A 57 12.79 7.01 1.78
CA GLN A 57 13.03 6.83 0.34
C GLN A 57 12.16 5.71 -0.26
N VAL A 58 12.08 4.55 0.39
CA VAL A 58 11.28 3.43 -0.14
C VAL A 58 9.78 3.76 -0.07
N ARG A 59 9.32 4.40 1.01
CA ARG A 59 7.93 4.84 1.13
C ARG A 59 7.55 5.84 0.04
N ASP A 60 8.45 6.78 -0.29
CA ASP A 60 8.24 7.75 -1.36
C ASP A 60 8.17 7.09 -2.74
N LEU A 61 9.07 6.14 -3.04
CA LEU A 61 9.02 5.40 -4.30
C LEU A 61 7.71 4.62 -4.47
N ILE A 62 7.22 4.00 -3.39
CA ILE A 62 5.94 3.28 -3.41
C ILE A 62 4.78 4.28 -3.53
N ARG A 63 4.86 5.46 -2.88
CA ARG A 63 3.88 6.52 -3.05
C ARG A 63 3.78 6.95 -4.52
N LEU A 64 4.92 7.29 -5.15
CA LEU A 64 4.98 7.67 -6.56
C LEU A 64 4.40 6.58 -7.47
N ARG A 65 4.72 5.31 -7.20
CA ARG A 65 4.25 4.20 -8.03
C ARG A 65 2.76 3.85 -7.85
N PHE A 66 2.21 3.98 -6.64
CA PHE A 66 0.87 3.46 -6.34
C PHE A 66 -0.19 4.51 -6.01
N VAL A 67 0.22 5.69 -5.54
CA VAL A 67 -0.67 6.83 -5.32
C VAL A 67 -0.69 7.71 -6.55
N ASP A 68 0.50 8.12 -7.02
CA ASP A 68 0.66 9.01 -8.18
C ASP A 68 0.66 8.22 -9.52
N GLU A 69 0.63 6.89 -9.45
CA GLU A 69 0.51 5.95 -10.58
C GLU A 69 1.57 6.10 -11.68
N LEU A 70 2.75 6.66 -11.33
CA LEU A 70 3.86 6.84 -12.26
C LEU A 70 4.48 5.51 -12.69
N GLU A 71 5.02 5.44 -13.91
CA GLU A 71 5.80 4.29 -14.35
C GLU A 71 7.20 4.28 -13.72
N ILE A 72 7.83 3.10 -13.66
CA ILE A 72 9.14 2.95 -13.02
C ILE A 72 10.21 3.81 -13.71
N GLU A 73 10.08 4.01 -15.03
CA GLU A 73 10.95 4.86 -15.84
C GLU A 73 10.84 6.33 -15.41
N ASP A 74 9.61 6.85 -15.29
CA ASP A 74 9.37 8.23 -14.85
C ASP A 74 9.91 8.47 -13.42
N ILE A 75 9.73 7.49 -12.53
CA ILE A 75 10.23 7.56 -11.15
C ILE A 75 11.76 7.55 -11.13
N ALA A 76 12.38 6.71 -11.96
CA ALA A 76 13.84 6.65 -12.09
C ALA A 76 14.40 8.00 -12.57
N GLU A 77 13.76 8.61 -13.57
CA GLU A 77 14.11 9.95 -14.06
C GLU A 77 13.97 11.01 -12.97
N GLN A 78 12.83 11.06 -12.27
CA GLN A 78 12.56 12.06 -11.22
C GLN A 78 13.49 11.94 -10.01
N THR A 79 13.90 10.72 -9.66
CA THR A 79 14.70 10.46 -8.45
C THR A 79 16.20 10.33 -8.72
N GLY A 80 16.61 10.29 -9.99
CA GLY A 80 18.00 10.03 -10.38
C GLY A 80 18.49 8.61 -10.08
N LEU A 81 17.59 7.70 -9.68
CA LEU A 81 17.91 6.30 -9.43
C LEU A 81 17.87 5.49 -10.72
N THR A 82 18.55 4.35 -10.74
CA THR A 82 18.41 3.43 -11.88
C THR A 82 17.06 2.74 -11.87
N TYR A 83 16.53 2.41 -13.05
CA TYR A 83 15.30 1.63 -13.23
C TYR A 83 15.28 0.39 -12.32
N ASN A 84 16.35 -0.41 -12.35
CA ASN A 84 16.45 -1.64 -11.55
C ASN A 84 16.41 -1.36 -10.05
N LYS A 85 17.00 -0.26 -9.59
CA LYS A 85 16.95 0.12 -8.18
C LYS A 85 15.53 0.49 -7.76
N VAL A 86 14.84 1.34 -8.54
CA VAL A 86 13.44 1.71 -8.29
C VAL A 86 12.54 0.47 -8.30
N TYR A 87 12.69 -0.37 -9.33
CA TYR A 87 11.95 -1.61 -9.47
C TYR A 87 12.10 -2.50 -8.23
N ASN A 88 13.34 -2.80 -7.83
CA ASN A 88 13.61 -3.69 -6.69
C ASN A 88 13.09 -3.11 -5.37
N LEU A 89 13.31 -1.81 -5.12
CA LEU A 89 12.84 -1.14 -3.90
C LEU A 89 11.31 -1.13 -3.79
N CYS A 90 10.60 -1.06 -4.92
CA CYS A 90 9.16 -1.21 -4.94
C CYS A 90 8.74 -2.68 -4.77
N GLU A 91 9.43 -3.62 -5.44
CA GLU A 91 8.97 -5.00 -5.58
C GLU A 91 8.86 -5.75 -4.25
N ASP A 92 9.86 -5.63 -3.39
CA ASP A 92 9.93 -6.38 -2.13
C ASP A 92 8.70 -6.18 -1.23
N PRO A 93 8.30 -4.94 -0.86
CA PRO A 93 7.08 -4.71 -0.09
C PRO A 93 5.80 -5.08 -0.88
N ILE A 94 5.79 -4.91 -2.21
CA ILE A 94 4.65 -5.33 -3.04
C ILE A 94 4.42 -6.85 -2.95
N ARG A 95 5.48 -7.66 -2.92
CA ARG A 95 5.36 -9.12 -2.79
C ARG A 95 4.66 -9.50 -1.47
N ALA A 96 5.00 -8.83 -0.38
CA ALA A 96 4.34 -9.02 0.92
C ALA A 96 2.85 -8.66 0.85
N VAL A 97 2.51 -7.51 0.24
CA VAL A 97 1.10 -7.11 0.09
C VAL A 97 0.34 -8.02 -0.87
N LYS A 98 0.96 -8.53 -1.94
CA LYS A 98 0.36 -9.54 -2.82
C LYS A 98 -0.01 -10.81 -2.05
N LYS A 99 0.84 -11.26 -1.13
CA LYS A 99 0.55 -12.40 -0.24
C LYS A 99 -0.64 -12.09 0.67
N LEU A 100 -0.63 -10.93 1.32
CA LEU A 100 -1.73 -10.45 2.16
C LEU A 100 -3.06 -10.37 1.40
N ALA A 101 -3.05 -9.81 0.18
CA ALA A 101 -4.24 -9.71 -0.65
C ALA A 101 -4.80 -11.09 -1.01
N LYS A 102 -3.95 -12.07 -1.33
CA LYS A 102 -4.40 -13.45 -1.60
C LYS A 102 -5.07 -14.07 -0.38
N GLU A 103 -4.58 -13.80 0.83
CA GLU A 103 -5.19 -14.28 2.08
C GLU A 103 -6.53 -13.60 2.37
N HIS A 104 -6.60 -12.28 2.14
CA HIS A 104 -7.78 -11.47 2.46
C HIS A 104 -8.97 -11.76 1.52
N TYR A 105 -8.70 -11.99 0.23
CA TYR A 105 -9.72 -12.18 -0.80
C TYR A 105 -9.98 -13.66 -1.17
N LYS A 106 -9.49 -14.62 -0.38
CA LYS A 106 -9.70 -16.06 -0.58
C LYS A 106 -11.06 -16.57 -0.06
N LYS A 107 -12.07 -15.70 0.04
CA LYS A 107 -13.44 -16.07 0.41
C LYS A 107 -14.36 -15.89 -0.78
#